data_AF-A0AAU8N6T6-F1
#
_entry.id   AF-A0AAU8N6T6-F1
#
_cell.length_a   1.000
_cell.length_b   1.000
_cell.length_c   1.000
_cell.angle_alpha   90.00
_cell.angle_beta   90.00
_cell.angle_gamma   90.00
#
_symmetry.space_group_name_H-M   'P 1'
#
loop_
_entity.id
_entity.type
_entity.pdbx_description
1 polymer ?
#
loop_
_entity_poly.entity_id
_entity_poly.type
_entity_poly.pdbx_seq_one_letter_code
_entity_poly.pdbx_strand_id
1 'polypeptide(L)'
;MRMNKRVGMESLIVALVFLLILVGWNVVEGMFLTMKHVPELQQLHTSGAPSKVEFGSVTSAGGSTIVVGIGMIMLFTAGYYVIRSYFIGKRK
;
A
#
# COMPACT_ATOMS: atom_id res chain seq x y z
N MET A 1 -17.05 20.66 -19.07
CA MET A 1 -16.95 19.24 -19.46
C MET A 1 -17.93 18.43 -18.62
N ARG A 2 -18.91 17.73 -19.21
CA ARG A 2 -19.78 16.81 -18.45
C ARG A 2 -18.97 15.55 -18.09
N MET A 3 -18.96 15.17 -16.82
CA MET A 3 -18.26 13.98 -16.34
C MET A 3 -18.85 12.73 -16.99
N ASN A 4 -17.99 11.87 -17.55
CA ASN A 4 -18.44 10.63 -18.16
C ASN A 4 -18.57 9.55 -17.08
N LYS A 5 -19.80 9.30 -16.61
CA LYS A 5 -20.09 8.39 -15.50
C LYS A 5 -19.52 6.98 -15.69
N ARG A 6 -19.47 6.48 -16.94
CA ARG A 6 -18.88 5.18 -17.28
C ARG A 6 -17.37 5.14 -17.00
N VAL A 7 -16.65 6.17 -17.42
CA VAL A 7 -15.19 6.27 -17.22
C VAL A 7 -14.88 6.49 -15.75
N GLY A 8 -15.76 7.21 -15.03
CA GLY A 8 -15.66 7.36 -13.58
C GLY A 8 -15.72 6.01 -12.85
N MET A 9 -16.70 5.17 -13.16
CA MET A 9 -16.78 3.82 -12.58
C MET A 9 -15.59 2.93 -12.96
N GLU A 10 -15.14 2.98 -14.22
CA GLU A 10 -13.93 2.25 -14.66
C GLU A 10 -12.71 2.66 -13.84
N SER A 11 -12.53 3.97 -13.63
CA SER A 11 -11.38 4.52 -12.87
C SER A 11 -11.41 4.08 -11.40
N LEU A 12 -12.60 4.03 -10.79
CA LEU A 12 -12.78 3.51 -9.43
C LEU A 12 -12.43 2.02 -9.32
N ILE A 13 -12.89 1.20 -10.27
CA ILE A 13 -12.57 -0.23 -10.30
C ILE A 13 -11.06 -0.43 -10.45
N VAL A 14 -10.42 0.32 -11.35
CA VAL A 14 -8.96 0.25 -11.55
C VAL A 14 -8.20 0.67 -10.29
N ALA A 15 -8.66 1.71 -9.58
CA ALA A 15 -8.06 2.12 -8.31
C ALA A 15 -8.20 1.04 -7.22
N LEU A 16 -9.34 0.35 -7.15
CA LEU A 16 -9.54 -0.77 -6.22
C LEU A 16 -8.63 -1.95 -6.54
N VAL A 17 -8.48 -2.31 -7.82
CA VAL A 17 -7.55 -3.38 -8.23
C VAL A 17 -6.11 -2.99 -7.89
N PHE A 18 -5.72 -1.74 -8.14
CA PHE A 18 -4.40 -1.23 -7.78
C PHE A 18 -4.15 -1.33 -6.27
N LEU A 19 -5.15 -1.03 -5.44
CA LEU A 19 -5.06 -1.20 -3.98
C LEU A 19 -4.82 -2.65 -3.58
N LEU A 20 -5.53 -3.60 -4.18
CA LEU A 20 -5.34 -5.03 -3.90
C LEU A 20 -3.91 -5.48 -4.25
N ILE A 21 -3.35 -4.97 -5.35
CA ILE A 21 -1.96 -5.25 -5.73
C ILE A 21 -0.97 -4.69 -4.69
N LEU A 22 -1.18 -3.46 -4.22
CA LEU A 22 -0.33 -2.87 -3.17
C LEU A 22 -0.39 -3.68 -1.88
N VAL A 23 -1.58 -4.12 -1.45
CA VAL A 23 -1.73 -4.96 -0.27
C VAL A 23 -1.03 -6.30 -0.46
N GLY A 24 -1.20 -6.94 -1.63
CA GLY A 24 -0.49 -8.17 -1.98
C GLY A 24 1.04 -8.00 -1.96
N TRP A 25 1.55 -6.85 -2.40
CA TRP A 25 2.98 -6.54 -2.34
C TRP A 25 3.52 -6.46 -0.91
N ASN A 26 2.76 -5.88 0.02
CA ASN A 26 3.15 -5.85 1.45
C ASN A 26 3.29 -7.27 2.02
N VAL A 27 2.47 -8.22 1.59
CA VAL A 27 2.58 -9.63 2.01
C VAL A 27 3.87 -10.25 1.48
N VAL A 28 4.20 -10.02 0.21
CA VAL A 28 5.44 -10.52 -0.40
C VAL A 28 6.67 -9.92 0.28
N GLU A 29 6.65 -8.61 0.56
CA GLU A 29 7.72 -7.93 1.28
C GLU A 29 7.91 -8.50 2.70
N GLY A 30 6.80 -8.71 3.43
CA GLY A 30 6.83 -9.35 4.74
C GLY A 30 7.42 -10.77 4.69
N MET A 31 7.05 -11.57 3.69
CA MET A 31 7.60 -12.91 3.48
C MET A 31 9.10 -12.87 3.18
N PHE A 32 9.57 -11.89 2.41
CA PHE A 32 10.99 -11.75 2.12
C PHE A 32 11.80 -11.34 3.37
N LEU A 33 11.22 -10.49 4.21
CA LEU A 33 11.85 -10.08 5.47
C LEU A 33 11.98 -11.27 6.44
N THR A 34 10.96 -12.11 6.56
CA THR A 34 11.00 -13.29 7.44
C THR A 34 11.93 -14.39 6.93
N MET A 35 12.15 -14.48 5.61
CA MET A 35 13.17 -15.38 5.05
C MET A 35 14.60 -14.93 5.36
N LYS A 36 14.85 -13.62 5.46
CA LYS A 36 16.19 -13.06 5.65
C LYS A 36 16.58 -12.84 7.11
N HIS A 37 15.61 -12.63 7.99
CA HIS A 37 15.86 -12.37 9.41
C HIS A 37 15.44 -13.58 10.25
N VAL A 38 16.43 -14.32 10.74
CA VAL A 38 16.24 -15.20 11.90
C VAL A 38 16.19 -14.27 13.11
N PRO A 39 15.09 -14.25 13.90
CA PRO A 39 15.05 -13.43 15.11
C PRO A 39 16.16 -13.89 16.05
N GLU A 40 17.13 -13.02 16.35
CA GLU A 40 18.17 -13.31 17.32
C GLU A 40 17.53 -13.43 18.71
N LEU A 41 17.52 -14.65 19.24
CA LEU A 41 17.21 -14.89 20.64
C LEU A 41 18.41 -14.38 21.46
N GLN A 42 18.40 -13.11 21.85
CA GLN A 42 19.32 -12.63 22.88
C GLN A 42 19.15 -13.51 24.12
N GLN A 43 20.24 -14.16 24.53
CA GLN A 43 20.25 -15.01 25.71
C GLN A 43 19.81 -14.19 26.92
N LEU A 44 18.60 -14.45 27.40
CA LEU A 44 18.11 -13.93 28.67
C LEU A 44 19.07 -14.40 29.76
N HIS A 45 19.83 -13.47 30.35
CA HIS A 45 20.38 -13.70 31.67
C HIS A 45 19.20 -13.94 32.61
N THR A 46 19.17 -15.15 33.17
CA THR A 46 18.13 -15.69 34.02
C THR A 46 18.03 -14.87 35.30
N SER A 47 17.18 -13.83 35.32
CA SER A 47 16.68 -13.21 36.54
C SER A 47 15.41 -12.40 36.25
N GLY A 48 14.27 -13.10 36.22
CA GLY A 48 12.94 -12.57 36.60
C GLY A 48 12.31 -11.44 35.77
N ALA A 49 12.96 -10.89 34.75
CA ALA A 49 12.38 -9.87 33.89
C ALA A 49 11.61 -10.52 32.72
N PRO A 50 10.41 -10.03 32.36
CA PRO A 50 9.63 -10.58 31.25
C PRO A 50 10.47 -10.48 29.98
N SER A 51 10.71 -11.63 29.35
CA SER A 51 11.49 -11.79 28.12
C SER A 51 10.99 -10.83 27.06
N LYS A 52 11.74 -9.74 26.85
CA LYS A 52 11.48 -8.79 25.77
C LYS A 52 11.99 -9.45 24.50
N VAL A 53 11.11 -10.14 23.78
CA VAL A 53 11.42 -10.64 22.44
C VAL A 53 11.54 -9.39 21.55
N GLU A 54 12.74 -9.09 21.07
CA GLU A 54 12.97 -8.03 20.09
C GLU A 54 12.39 -8.46 18.75
N PHE A 55 11.07 -8.35 18.61
CA PHE A 55 10.48 -8.17 17.29
C PHE A 55 10.98 -6.81 16.82
N GLY A 56 11.87 -6.81 15.81
CA GLY A 56 12.52 -5.60 15.29
C GLY A 56 11.54 -4.44 15.07
N SER A 57 12.05 -3.21 15.00
CA SER A 57 11.25 -1.98 15.06
C SER A 57 9.96 -2.07 14.25
N VAL A 58 8.81 -2.03 14.94
CA VAL A 58 7.52 -1.89 14.28
C VAL A 58 7.50 -0.51 13.63
N THR A 59 7.78 -0.46 12.33
CA THR A 59 7.52 0.73 11.51
C THR A 59 6.01 0.92 11.48
N SER A 60 5.51 1.61 12.49
CA SER A 60 4.13 2.08 12.52
C SER A 60 4.02 3.19 11.48
N ALA A 61 3.11 3.02 10.52
CA ALA A 61 2.83 4.04 9.52
C ALA A 61 2.33 5.30 10.24
N GLY A 62 3.21 6.30 10.41
CA GLY A 62 2.84 7.58 11.00
C GLY A 62 1.79 8.29 10.15
N GLY A 63 1.06 9.25 10.73
CA GLY A 63 -0.04 9.95 10.06
C GLY A 63 0.34 10.57 8.70
N SER A 64 1.59 11.01 8.54
CA SER A 64 2.13 11.49 7.26
C SER A 64 2.10 10.42 6.16
N THR A 65 2.45 9.18 6.49
CA THR A 65 2.45 8.03 5.58
C THR A 65 1.03 7.73 5.07
N ILE A 66 0.03 7.84 5.96
CA ILE A 66 -1.39 7.65 5.61
C ILE A 66 -1.86 8.74 4.64
N VAL A 67 -1.54 10.01 4.94
CA VAL A 67 -1.90 11.15 4.07
C VAL A 67 -1.27 11.00 2.68
N VAL A 68 0.02 10.63 2.62
CA VAL A 68 0.72 10.39 1.34
C VAL A 68 0.07 9.23 0.58
N GLY A 69 -0.27 8.12 1.27
CA GLY A 69 -0.94 6.98 0.66
C GLY A 69 -2.28 7.36 0.02
N ILE A 70 -3.14 8.08 0.75
CA ILE A 70 -4.43 8.56 0.24
C ILE A 70 -4.23 9.50 -0.95
N GLY A 71 -3.28 10.44 -0.84
CA GLY A 71 -2.95 11.38 -1.92
C GLY A 71 -2.52 10.68 -3.20
N MET A 72 -1.65 9.67 -3.09
CA MET A 72 -1.19 8.88 -4.24
C MET A 72 -2.33 8.13 -4.92
N ILE A 73 -3.26 7.54 -4.16
CA ILE A 73 -4.43 6.85 -4.71
C ILE A 73 -5.35 7.84 -5.44
N MET A 74 -5.59 9.02 -4.86
CA MET A 74 -6.38 10.07 -5.50
C MET A 74 -5.74 10.54 -6.81
N LEU A 75 -4.44 10.82 -6.80
CA LEU A 75 -3.70 11.24 -7.99
C LEU A 75 -3.71 10.17 -9.08
N PHE A 76 -3.51 8.91 -8.71
CA PHE A 76 -3.59 7.77 -9.63
C PHE A 76 -4.98 7.67 -10.28
N THR A 77 -6.04 7.77 -9.47
CA THR A 77 -7.44 7.68 -9.95
C THR A 77 -7.77 8.83 -10.90
N ALA A 78 -7.39 10.06 -10.53
CA ALA A 78 -7.60 11.25 -11.36
C ALA A 78 -6.80 11.17 -12.67
N GLY A 79 -5.53 10.76 -12.59
CA GLY A 79 -4.65 10.58 -13.75
C GLY A 79 -5.22 9.55 -14.73
N TYR A 80 -5.62 8.37 -14.23
CA TYR A 80 -6.25 7.34 -15.05
C TYR A 80 -7.53 7.86 -15.73
N TYR A 81 -8.41 8.54 -14.98
CA TYR A 81 -9.65 9.11 -15.52
C TYR A 81 -9.37 10.11 -16.67
N VAL A 82 -8.41 11.01 -16.49
CA VAL A 82 -8.05 12.02 -17.49
C VAL A 82 -7.48 11.37 -18.75
N ILE A 83 -6.52 10.45 -18.58
CA ILE A 83 -5.89 9.73 -19.70
C ILE A 83 -6.96 8.96 -20.47
N ARG A 84 -7.82 8.21 -19.76
CA ARG A 84 -8.87 7.40 -20.37
C ARG A 84 -9.90 8.25 -21.10
N SER A 85 -10.30 9.37 -20.50
CA SER A 85 -11.23 10.33 -21.11
C SER A 85 -10.65 10.95 -22.38
N TYR A 86 -9.35 11.28 -22.38
CA TYR A 86 -8.65 11.79 -23.55
C TYR A 86 -8.61 10.75 -24.69
N PHE A 87 -8.26 9.49 -24.39
CA PHE A 87 -8.26 8.42 -25.39
C PHE A 87 -9.64 8.14 -25.98
N ILE A 88 -10.70 8.19 -25.17
CA ILE A 88 -12.07 8.02 -25.67
C ILE A 88 -12.49 9.19 -26.56
N GLY A 89 -12.11 10.42 -26.19
CA GLY A 89 -12.37 11.61 -27.00
C GLY A 89 -11.64 11.59 -28.34
N LYS A 90 -10.43 11.01 -28.39
CA LYS A 90 -9.61 10.89 -29.61
C LYS A 90 -10.03 9.75 -30.55
N ARG A 91 -10.85 8.81 -30.07
CA ARG A 91 -11.40 7.68 -30.86
C ARG A 91 -12.79 7.97 -31.47
N LYS A 92 -13.36 9.14 -31.19
CA LYS A 92 -14.56 9.65 -31.88
C LYS A 92 -14.15 10.60 -32.98
#